data_AF-A0A9X2A141-F1
#
_entry.id   AF-A0A9X2A141-F1
#
_cell.length_a   1.000
_cell.length_b   1.000
_cell.length_c   1.000
_cell.angle_alpha   90.00
_cell.angle_beta   90.00
_cell.angle_gamma   90.00
#
_symmetry.space_group_name_H-M   'P 1'
#
loop_
_entity.id
_entity.type
_entity.pdbx_description
1 polymer ?
#
loop_
_entity_poly.entity_id
_entity_poly.type
_entity_poly.pdbx_seq_one_letter_code
_entity_poly.pdbx_strand_id
1 'polypeptide(L)'
;MNTTTNQPSSILNRLMSDMDEMQIKRHPLQPHGIVNLQDDEKRLYATFLVTLLIDQPISTAQSRLLIMLLDSMNLSIQLPNLYAGIAEINKTQLQSFLKLADDKGFKSAFLMDALVLCRLDKSLTENQAKSLAEFVNLLSIDEVMLTDVVHLSNKVLSYQENTNNAVGEALKDNTSLTIDFDYNLLKHWHDFTYRVVSVEALKAGIDGNSWLVVDTLEINCDCHIKNAYFAFIQNGSIKATGNSFVLSNCIVYGANLELRQNKALFEGNDLLRFNAQIHSNDEILFKENNLIDFSCNVTYTNNIYFNDSKLFNATLQIASQKQAVFVNSTFENDSYQKNNVCLLFNNRSDFIKFDNCNFFTPNRIALMFKGETPFLEIFDCHFENCGNDYSDNFNSAIVFTELSEFLIKNTIFKNNLSKKGKDIYIAVTGYKGKKSIEKCQFIQSIKPTSSWEEFGKNENSIYFSKVNDSRDLKFKDNIFINSGICIMHLDRWIPQEIFSNCIFKYSPIYTKTQISAEAFCNCNFENSSNPNIIKD
;
A
#
# COMPACT_ATOMS: atom_id res chain seq x y z
N MET A 1 41.90 70.25 9.73
CA MET A 1 41.38 69.69 8.46
C MET A 1 42.31 68.56 8.09
N ASN A 2 41.93 67.29 7.88
CA ASN A 2 40.66 66.58 7.79
C ASN A 2 40.88 65.18 8.38
N THR A 3 39.92 64.64 9.13
CA THR A 3 39.74 63.19 9.24
C THR A 3 38.24 62.90 9.22
N THR A 4 37.77 62.48 8.05
CA THR A 4 36.44 61.96 7.78
C THR A 4 36.18 60.67 8.56
N THR A 5 35.13 60.69 9.37
CA THR A 5 34.50 59.54 10.02
C THR A 5 33.68 58.73 9.02
N ASN A 6 34.15 57.54 8.65
CA ASN A 6 33.38 56.51 7.92
C ASN A 6 33.60 55.15 8.60
N GLN A 7 32.82 54.80 9.63
CA GLN A 7 32.92 53.48 10.31
C GLN A 7 31.64 52.84 10.88
N PRO A 8 30.45 53.47 11.01
CA PRO A 8 29.27 52.75 11.53
C PRO A 8 28.61 51.77 10.53
N SER A 9 28.62 52.07 9.24
CA SER A 9 27.92 51.27 8.22
C SER A 9 28.61 49.94 7.89
N SER A 10 29.94 49.85 8.03
CA SER A 10 30.69 48.64 7.70
C SER A 10 30.53 47.52 8.73
N ILE A 11 30.37 47.86 10.02
CA ILE A 11 30.19 46.87 11.10
C ILE A 11 28.79 46.26 11.03
N LEU A 12 27.75 47.07 10.81
CA LEU A 12 26.38 46.57 10.67
C LEU A 12 26.22 45.69 9.43
N ASN A 13 26.79 46.09 8.28
CA ASN A 13 26.76 45.28 7.06
C ASN A 13 27.50 43.94 7.24
N ARG A 14 28.64 43.93 7.94
CA ARG A 14 29.35 42.69 8.28
C ARG A 14 28.51 41.80 9.19
N LEU A 15 27.91 42.37 10.24
CA LEU A 15 27.04 41.62 11.15
C LEU A 15 25.83 41.02 10.43
N MET A 16 25.20 41.77 9.51
CA MET A 16 24.11 41.24 8.69
C MET A 16 24.56 40.08 7.79
N SER A 17 25.76 40.18 7.19
CA SER A 17 26.34 39.08 6.41
C SER A 17 26.63 37.85 7.26
N ASP A 18 27.18 38.03 8.47
CA ASP A 18 27.47 36.94 9.41
C ASP A 18 26.16 36.29 9.92
N MET A 19 25.13 37.09 10.16
CA MET A 19 23.79 36.61 10.55
C MET A 19 23.15 35.78 9.44
N ASP A 20 23.30 36.19 8.18
CA ASP A 20 22.80 35.45 7.02
C ASP A 20 23.49 34.09 6.86
N GLU A 21 24.81 34.04 7.03
CA GLU A 21 25.56 32.77 7.02
C GLU A 21 25.13 31.85 8.17
N MET A 22 24.85 32.42 9.35
CA MET A 22 24.36 31.68 10.50
C MET A 22 22.93 31.17 10.31
N GLN A 23 22.06 31.89 9.60
CA GLN A 23 20.70 31.42 9.29
C GLN A 23 20.75 30.15 8.43
N ILE A 24 21.58 30.13 7.39
CA ILE A 24 21.77 28.96 6.52
C ILE A 24 22.27 27.75 7.34
N LYS A 25 23.25 27.95 8.22
CA LYS A 25 23.81 26.90 9.07
C LYS A 25 22.87 26.39 10.16
N ARG A 26 22.03 27.26 10.73
CA ARG A 26 21.11 26.91 11.82
C ARG A 26 19.79 26.32 11.36
N HIS A 27 19.37 26.63 10.14
CA HIS A 27 18.11 26.19 9.57
C HIS A 27 18.33 25.60 8.18
N PRO A 28 19.12 24.51 8.05
CA PRO A 28 19.30 23.86 6.76
C PRO A 28 17.98 23.26 6.28
N LEU A 29 17.75 23.28 4.97
CA LEU A 29 16.65 22.50 4.39
C LEU A 29 16.93 21.01 4.54
N GLN A 30 15.88 20.20 4.59
CA GLN A 30 16.01 18.74 4.50
C GLN A 30 16.72 18.38 3.19
N PRO A 31 17.45 17.25 3.12
CA PRO A 31 18.18 16.87 1.90
C PRO A 31 17.22 16.79 0.71
N HIS A 32 17.54 17.41 -0.42
CA HIS A 32 16.68 17.47 -1.60
C HIS A 32 16.36 16.08 -2.16
N GLY A 33 15.24 15.97 -2.87
CA GLY A 33 14.89 14.82 -3.69
C GLY A 33 15.97 14.32 -4.66
N ILE A 34 16.81 15.22 -5.18
CA ILE A 34 17.82 14.90 -6.19
C ILE A 34 19.21 14.66 -5.57
N VAL A 35 19.32 14.55 -4.25
CA VAL A 35 20.61 14.44 -3.53
C VAL A 35 21.47 13.25 -4.01
N ASN A 36 20.83 12.19 -4.53
CA ASN A 36 21.48 10.98 -5.02
C ASN A 36 21.91 11.06 -6.50
N LEU A 37 21.62 12.16 -7.21
CA LEU A 37 22.13 12.39 -8.55
C LEU A 37 23.64 12.63 -8.54
N GLN A 38 24.27 12.48 -9.71
CA GLN A 38 25.68 12.85 -9.88
C GLN A 38 25.84 14.38 -9.81
N ASP A 39 27.04 14.85 -9.45
CA ASP A 39 27.28 16.29 -9.26
C ASP A 39 27.04 17.12 -10.53
N ASP A 40 27.37 16.57 -11.71
CA ASP A 40 27.09 17.23 -12.99
C ASP A 40 25.57 17.33 -13.28
N GLU A 41 24.80 16.31 -12.89
CA GLU A 41 23.34 16.30 -13.02
C GLU A 41 22.68 17.32 -12.07
N LYS A 42 23.16 17.39 -10.81
CA LYS A 42 22.73 18.43 -9.85
C LYS A 42 23.09 19.83 -10.32
N ARG A 43 24.29 20.00 -10.89
CA ARG A 43 24.74 21.27 -11.45
C ARG A 43 23.87 21.70 -12.62
N LEU A 44 23.50 20.77 -13.50
CA LEU A 44 22.58 21.03 -14.61
C LEU A 44 21.21 21.50 -14.10
N TYR A 45 20.64 20.79 -13.12
CA TYR A 45 19.39 21.16 -12.45
C TYR A 45 19.45 22.59 -11.86
N ALA A 46 20.48 22.87 -11.05
CA ALA A 46 20.67 24.18 -10.43
C ALA A 46 20.87 25.30 -11.47
N THR A 47 21.57 25.02 -12.56
CA THR A 47 21.82 25.99 -13.65
C THR A 47 20.51 26.42 -14.33
N PHE A 48 19.60 25.48 -14.56
CA PHE A 48 18.28 25.77 -15.11
C PHE A 48 17.38 26.55 -14.13
N LEU A 49 17.45 26.25 -12.83
CA LEU A 49 16.75 27.05 -11.81
C LEU A 49 17.20 28.51 -11.84
N VAL A 50 18.51 28.75 -11.88
CA VAL A 50 19.06 30.11 -11.85
C VAL A 50 18.79 30.89 -13.13
N THR A 51 18.62 30.20 -14.27
CA THR A 51 18.23 30.82 -15.54
C THR A 51 16.87 31.51 -15.46
N LEU A 52 16.01 31.10 -14.53
CA LEU A 52 14.72 31.76 -14.28
C LEU A 52 14.85 33.03 -13.42
N LEU A 53 16.00 33.28 -12.80
CA LEU A 53 16.24 34.42 -11.90
C LEU A 53 16.93 35.61 -12.59
N ILE A 54 17.66 35.38 -13.68
CA ILE A 54 18.54 36.38 -14.33
C ILE A 54 17.82 37.51 -15.06
N ASP A 55 16.50 37.41 -15.27
CA ASP A 55 15.71 38.48 -15.90
C ASP A 55 15.63 39.75 -15.02
N GLN A 56 16.07 39.66 -13.76
CA GLN A 56 16.10 40.75 -12.81
C GLN A 56 17.29 40.64 -11.84
N PRO A 57 17.65 41.73 -11.13
CA PRO A 57 18.61 41.65 -10.03
C PRO A 57 18.13 40.65 -8.97
N ILE A 58 18.94 39.61 -8.76
CA ILE A 58 18.69 38.56 -7.76
C ILE A 58 18.77 39.20 -6.39
N SER A 59 17.72 39.02 -5.58
CA SER A 59 17.69 39.59 -4.24
C SER A 59 18.55 38.80 -3.25
N THR A 60 18.80 39.39 -2.08
CA THR A 60 19.49 38.70 -0.97
C THR A 60 18.69 37.48 -0.50
N ALA A 61 17.36 37.57 -0.47
CA ALA A 61 16.49 36.46 -0.09
C ALA A 61 16.56 35.31 -1.11
N GLN A 62 16.50 35.63 -2.40
CA GLN A 62 16.63 34.63 -3.47
C GLN A 62 18.00 33.97 -3.45
N SER A 63 19.07 34.74 -3.24
CA SER A 63 20.44 34.22 -3.13
C SER A 63 20.61 33.30 -1.93
N ARG A 64 20.03 33.66 -0.77
CA ARG A 64 20.04 32.83 0.44
C ARG A 64 19.31 31.51 0.23
N LEU A 65 18.10 31.56 -0.32
CA LEU A 65 17.32 30.36 -0.59
C LEU A 65 18.02 29.46 -1.60
N LEU A 66 18.63 30.04 -2.64
CA LEU A 66 19.42 29.28 -3.60
C LEU A 66 20.59 28.55 -2.94
N ILE A 67 21.33 29.19 -2.03
CA ILE A 67 22.41 28.52 -1.27
C ILE A 67 21.85 27.37 -0.43
N MET A 68 20.73 27.58 0.27
CA MET A 68 20.08 26.53 1.06
C MET A 68 19.64 25.34 0.19
N LEU A 69 19.14 25.59 -1.02
CA LEU A 69 18.79 24.54 -1.98
C LEU A 69 20.04 23.78 -2.45
N LEU A 70 21.12 24.47 -2.80
CA LEU A 70 22.39 23.84 -3.20
C LEU A 70 22.97 22.95 -2.09
N ASP A 71 22.96 23.44 -0.84
CA ASP A 71 23.39 22.67 0.33
C ASP A 71 22.50 21.43 0.52
N SER A 72 21.17 21.56 0.35
CA SER A 72 20.23 20.45 0.44
C SER A 72 20.45 19.37 -0.63
N MET A 73 20.93 19.75 -1.81
CA MET A 73 21.31 18.82 -2.89
C MET A 73 22.67 18.16 -2.63
N ASN A 74 23.38 18.55 -1.56
CA ASN A 74 24.77 18.22 -1.31
C ASN A 74 25.67 18.63 -2.49
N LEU A 75 25.46 19.85 -3.01
CA LEU A 75 26.22 20.40 -4.13
C LEU A 75 27.06 21.60 -3.67
N SER A 76 28.37 21.38 -3.50
CA SER A 76 29.31 22.41 -3.08
C SER A 76 29.77 23.25 -4.28
N ILE A 77 28.97 24.26 -4.63
CA ILE A 77 29.27 25.21 -5.72
C ILE A 77 29.08 26.65 -5.25
N GLN A 78 30.05 27.52 -5.57
CA GLN A 78 29.90 28.95 -5.32
C GLN A 78 28.97 29.58 -6.36
N LEU A 79 28.08 30.48 -5.92
CA LEU A 79 27.11 31.15 -6.80
C LEU A 79 27.73 31.79 -8.06
N PRO A 80 28.89 32.49 -8.03
CA PRO A 80 29.51 33.01 -9.24
C PRO A 80 29.82 31.94 -10.30
N ASN A 81 30.22 30.75 -9.88
CA ASN A 81 30.51 29.62 -10.78
C ASN A 81 29.23 28.97 -11.32
N LEU A 82 28.12 29.11 -10.60
CA LEU A 82 26.80 28.70 -11.07
C LEU A 82 26.26 29.71 -12.09
N TYR A 83 26.39 31.01 -11.82
CA TYR A 83 26.01 32.08 -12.74
C TYR A 83 26.81 32.05 -14.06
N ALA A 84 28.11 31.73 -13.99
CA ALA A 84 28.93 31.57 -15.19
C ALA A 84 28.40 30.44 -16.10
N GLY A 85 27.85 29.37 -15.52
CA GLY A 85 27.29 28.23 -16.26
C GLY A 85 26.06 28.57 -17.11
N ILE A 86 25.41 29.71 -16.86
CA ILE A 86 24.27 30.17 -17.65
C ILE A 86 24.68 30.53 -19.07
N ALA A 87 25.87 31.11 -19.24
CA ALA A 87 26.39 31.48 -20.56
C ALA A 87 26.63 30.25 -21.47
N GLU A 88 26.72 29.06 -20.87
CA GLU A 88 26.94 27.79 -21.56
C GLU A 88 25.62 27.09 -21.94
N ILE A 89 24.46 27.62 -21.52
CA ILE A 89 23.16 27.05 -21.82
C ILE A 89 22.88 27.19 -23.31
N ASN A 90 22.62 26.05 -23.94
CA ASN A 90 22.27 25.94 -25.33
C ASN A 90 21.25 24.81 -25.51
N LYS A 91 20.83 24.58 -26.76
CA LYS A 91 19.86 23.54 -27.09
C LYS A 91 20.26 22.15 -26.58
N THR A 92 21.54 21.80 -26.60
CA THR A 92 22.04 20.51 -26.12
C THR A 92 21.86 20.37 -24.62
N GLN A 93 22.18 21.42 -23.84
CA GLN A 93 21.98 21.40 -22.38
C GLN A 93 20.49 21.32 -22.00
N LEU A 94 19.62 22.00 -22.75
CA LEU A 94 18.17 21.89 -22.56
C LEU A 94 17.67 20.47 -22.84
N GLN A 95 18.13 19.83 -23.91
CA GLN A 95 17.79 18.45 -24.21
C GLN A 95 18.26 17.48 -23.13
N SER A 96 19.48 17.67 -22.61
CA SER A 96 20.01 16.88 -21.50
C SER A 96 19.17 17.05 -20.24
N PHE A 97 18.75 18.29 -19.92
CA PHE A 97 17.92 18.57 -18.75
C PHE A 97 16.54 17.92 -18.86
N LEU A 98 15.86 18.08 -20.01
CA LEU A 98 14.53 17.48 -20.23
C LEU A 98 14.59 15.95 -20.13
N LYS A 99 15.58 15.34 -20.77
CA LYS A 99 15.80 13.89 -20.68
C LYS A 99 16.05 13.45 -19.23
N LEU A 100 16.89 14.19 -18.50
CA LEU A 100 17.17 13.89 -17.11
C LEU A 100 15.90 14.01 -16.24
N ALA A 101 15.05 15.02 -16.51
CA ALA A 101 13.79 15.20 -15.81
C ALA A 101 12.79 14.06 -16.06
N ASP A 102 12.76 13.52 -17.29
CA ASP A 102 11.98 12.32 -17.64
C ASP A 102 12.54 11.07 -16.96
N ASP A 103 13.85 10.82 -17.09
CA ASP A 103 14.52 9.61 -16.61
C ASP A 103 14.53 9.52 -15.06
N LYS A 104 14.55 10.67 -14.38
CA LYS A 104 14.65 10.77 -12.91
C LYS A 104 13.39 11.25 -12.21
N GLY A 105 12.36 11.66 -12.96
CA GLY A 105 11.03 12.01 -12.43
C GLY A 105 10.94 13.31 -11.62
N PHE A 106 11.90 14.24 -11.71
CA PHE A 106 11.92 15.44 -10.84
C PHE A 106 11.13 16.67 -11.34
N LYS A 107 10.30 16.51 -12.37
CA LYS A 107 9.63 17.63 -13.06
C LYS A 107 8.83 18.54 -12.12
N SER A 108 8.07 17.94 -11.21
CA SER A 108 7.28 18.64 -10.19
C SER A 108 8.16 19.37 -9.18
N ALA A 109 9.26 18.74 -8.74
CA ALA A 109 10.24 19.36 -7.85
C ALA A 109 10.91 20.57 -8.50
N PHE A 110 11.33 20.44 -9.77
CA PHE A 110 11.87 21.57 -10.53
C PHE A 110 10.89 22.73 -10.61
N LEU A 111 9.63 22.46 -10.99
CA LEU A 111 8.63 23.51 -11.12
C LEU A 111 8.30 24.19 -9.78
N MET A 112 8.24 23.41 -8.70
CA MET A 112 8.01 23.93 -7.35
C MET A 112 9.16 24.84 -6.89
N ASP A 113 10.41 24.36 -6.99
CA ASP A 113 11.61 25.13 -6.67
C ASP A 113 11.66 26.44 -7.46
N ALA A 114 11.40 26.35 -8.76
CA ALA A 114 11.39 27.51 -9.66
C ALA A 114 10.34 28.54 -9.26
N LEU A 115 9.11 28.11 -8.96
CA LEU A 115 8.02 29.00 -8.55
C LEU A 115 8.32 29.68 -7.21
N VAL A 116 8.81 28.93 -6.21
CA VAL A 116 9.16 29.50 -4.91
C VAL A 116 10.33 30.48 -5.04
N LEU A 117 11.39 30.13 -5.77
CA LEU A 117 12.53 31.01 -6.00
C LEU A 117 12.15 32.30 -6.75
N CYS A 118 11.38 32.19 -7.82
CA CYS A 118 11.02 33.35 -8.65
C CYS A 118 10.06 34.30 -7.93
N ARG A 119 9.21 33.79 -7.03
CA ARG A 119 8.16 34.56 -6.36
C ARG A 119 8.46 34.91 -4.91
N LEU A 120 9.67 34.60 -4.43
CA LEU A 120 10.03 34.69 -3.01
C LEU A 120 9.72 36.05 -2.39
N ASP A 121 10.12 37.13 -3.05
CA ASP A 121 9.98 38.50 -2.55
C ASP A 121 9.41 39.47 -3.58
N LYS A 122 8.97 38.97 -4.74
CA LYS A 122 8.49 39.75 -5.88
C LYS A 122 7.45 38.98 -6.69
N SER A 123 6.62 39.69 -7.45
CA SER A 123 5.79 39.08 -8.49
C SER A 123 6.64 38.56 -9.66
N LEU A 124 6.14 37.55 -10.38
CA LEU A 124 6.77 37.08 -11.61
C LEU A 124 6.85 38.21 -12.65
N THR A 125 7.98 38.34 -13.32
CA THR A 125 8.07 39.17 -14.53
C THR A 125 7.34 38.49 -15.70
N GLU A 126 7.04 39.26 -16.74
CA GLU A 126 6.42 38.71 -17.97
C GLU A 126 7.29 37.62 -18.60
N ASN A 127 8.62 37.79 -18.61
CA ASN A 127 9.55 36.80 -19.16
C ASN A 127 9.61 35.55 -18.27
N GLN A 128 9.64 35.69 -16.95
CA GLN A 128 9.59 34.55 -16.04
C GLN A 128 8.31 33.74 -16.20
N ALA A 129 7.15 34.41 -16.29
CA ALA A 129 5.87 33.75 -16.51
C ALA A 129 5.85 32.99 -17.85
N LYS A 130 6.36 33.60 -18.93
CA LYS A 130 6.50 32.93 -20.24
C LYS A 130 7.44 31.72 -20.17
N SER A 131 8.62 31.86 -19.56
CA SER A 131 9.58 30.76 -19.43
C SER A 131 9.02 29.60 -18.62
N LEU A 132 8.34 29.88 -17.50
CA LEU A 132 7.68 28.85 -16.70
C LEU A 132 6.58 28.13 -17.50
N ALA A 133 5.77 28.86 -18.27
CA ALA A 133 4.76 28.26 -19.14
C ALA A 133 5.38 27.35 -20.21
N GLU A 134 6.51 27.76 -20.81
CA GLU A 134 7.25 26.91 -21.74
C GLU A 134 7.84 25.66 -21.06
N PHE A 135 8.33 25.78 -19.82
CA PHE A 135 8.79 24.61 -19.05
C PHE A 135 7.65 23.64 -18.72
N VAL A 136 6.45 24.15 -18.38
CA VAL A 136 5.25 23.31 -18.17
C VAL A 136 4.96 22.49 -19.41
N ASN A 137 4.99 23.12 -20.59
CA ASN A 137 4.77 22.46 -21.87
C ASN A 137 5.89 21.44 -22.19
N LEU A 138 7.15 21.83 -22.07
CA LEU A 138 8.30 20.98 -22.41
C LEU A 138 8.46 19.79 -21.48
N LEU A 139 8.12 19.94 -20.20
CA LEU A 139 8.14 18.85 -19.22
C LEU A 139 6.88 17.98 -19.30
N SER A 140 5.90 18.35 -20.12
CA SER A 140 4.60 17.67 -20.23
C SER A 140 3.88 17.56 -18.89
N ILE A 141 3.83 18.68 -18.15
CA ILE A 141 3.12 18.77 -16.86
C ILE A 141 1.62 18.95 -17.16
N ASP A 142 0.79 18.04 -16.66
CA ASP A 142 -0.66 18.12 -16.82
C ASP A 142 -1.31 19.19 -15.91
N GLU A 143 -2.56 19.54 -16.21
CA GLU A 143 -3.31 20.59 -15.50
C GLU A 143 -3.48 20.30 -14.00
N VAL A 144 -3.61 19.03 -13.65
CA VAL A 144 -3.78 18.60 -12.26
C VAL A 144 -2.47 18.83 -11.50
N MET A 145 -1.34 18.42 -12.07
CA MET A 145 -0.01 18.58 -11.47
C MET A 145 0.39 20.04 -11.36
N LEU A 146 0.08 20.83 -12.39
CA LEU A 146 0.30 22.26 -12.37
C LEU A 146 -0.46 22.93 -11.22
N THR A 147 -1.75 22.58 -11.05
CA THR A 147 -2.60 23.13 -10.00
C THR A 147 -2.02 22.82 -8.62
N ASP A 148 -1.64 21.57 -8.38
CA ASP A 148 -1.06 21.13 -7.11
C ASP A 148 0.31 21.80 -6.83
N VAL A 149 1.19 21.89 -7.83
CA VAL A 149 2.50 22.57 -7.69
C VAL A 149 2.32 24.06 -7.40
N VAL A 150 1.40 24.74 -8.08
CA VAL A 150 1.11 26.16 -7.83
C VAL A 150 0.56 26.35 -6.42
N HIS A 151 -0.39 25.52 -6.00
CA HIS A 151 -0.95 25.54 -4.66
C HIS A 151 0.13 25.35 -3.58
N LEU A 152 0.98 24.33 -3.71
CA LEU A 152 2.08 24.07 -2.77
C LEU A 152 3.10 25.21 -2.75
N SER A 153 3.45 25.77 -3.90
CA SER A 153 4.34 26.95 -3.97
C SER A 153 3.75 28.15 -3.22
N ASN A 154 2.44 28.39 -3.35
CA ASN A 154 1.75 29.46 -2.63
C ASN A 154 1.78 29.21 -1.13
N LYS A 155 1.63 27.97 -0.65
CA LYS A 155 1.75 27.63 0.78
C LYS A 155 3.13 27.94 1.34
N VAL A 156 4.19 27.54 0.63
CA VAL A 156 5.58 27.85 1.03
C VAL A 156 5.81 29.37 1.10
N LEU A 157 5.34 30.10 0.09
CA LEU A 157 5.47 31.57 0.03
C LEU A 157 4.62 32.28 1.09
N SER A 158 3.39 31.81 1.36
CA SER A 158 2.49 32.37 2.37
C SER A 158 3.02 32.22 3.80
N TYR A 159 3.89 31.23 4.05
CA TYR A 159 4.59 31.09 5.33
C TYR A 159 5.59 32.23 5.57
N GLN A 160 6.09 32.88 4.50
CA GLN A 160 6.99 34.02 4.60
C GLN A 160 6.25 35.36 4.77
N GLU A 161 4.98 35.45 4.35
CA GLU A 161 4.19 36.70 4.35
C GLU A 161 3.46 37.01 5.68
N ASN A 162 3.62 36.23 6.75
CA ASN A 162 2.82 36.39 7.97
C ASN A 162 3.13 37.68 8.78
N THR A 163 2.53 38.77 8.31
CA THR A 163 1.81 39.78 9.10
C THR A 163 0.31 39.43 9.05
N ASN A 164 -0.18 38.81 10.13
CA ASN A 164 -1.57 38.78 10.65
C ASN A 164 -2.79 38.41 9.77
N ASN A 165 -2.74 38.28 8.45
CA ASN A 165 -3.94 37.99 7.62
C ASN A 165 -3.87 36.70 6.77
N ALA A 166 -2.70 36.10 6.53
CA ALA A 166 -2.58 34.91 5.67
C ALA A 166 -3.06 33.61 6.35
N VAL A 167 -2.99 33.52 7.68
CA VAL A 167 -3.54 32.38 8.45
C VAL A 167 -5.06 32.25 8.23
N GLY A 168 -5.78 33.36 8.07
CA GLY A 168 -7.23 33.37 7.84
C GLY A 168 -7.67 32.96 6.43
N GLU A 169 -6.78 33.10 5.43
CA GLU A 169 -7.04 32.66 4.04
C GLU A 169 -6.56 31.24 3.80
N ALA A 170 -5.42 30.83 4.38
CA ALA A 170 -4.93 29.45 4.34
C ALA A 170 -5.86 28.45 5.06
N LEU A 171 -6.72 28.92 5.97
CA LEU A 171 -7.76 28.13 6.63
C LEU A 171 -9.06 27.98 5.80
N LYS A 172 -9.19 28.70 4.67
CA LYS A 172 -10.36 28.63 3.76
C LYS A 172 -10.08 27.82 2.49
N ASP A 173 -8.87 27.30 2.36
CA ASP A 173 -8.44 26.59 1.15
C ASP A 173 -8.82 25.10 1.22
N ASN A 174 -9.91 24.77 0.53
CA ASN A 174 -10.49 23.42 0.45
C ASN A 174 -9.94 22.61 -0.74
N THR A 175 -8.86 23.05 -1.40
CA THR A 175 -8.28 22.29 -2.51
C THR A 175 -7.59 21.03 -1.99
N SER A 176 -8.23 19.88 -2.22
CA SER A 176 -7.65 18.56 -2.02
C SER A 176 -6.52 18.36 -3.04
N LEU A 177 -5.31 18.06 -2.58
CA LEU A 177 -4.25 17.56 -3.47
C LEU A 177 -4.75 16.27 -4.10
N THR A 178 -4.70 16.16 -5.43
CA THR A 178 -5.36 15.07 -6.17
C THR A 178 -4.38 14.05 -6.74
N ILE A 179 -3.07 14.30 -6.68
CA ILE A 179 -2.07 13.48 -7.34
C ILE A 179 -1.20 12.69 -6.34
N ASP A 180 -0.78 11.52 -6.83
CA ASP A 180 0.33 10.69 -6.35
C ASP A 180 1.68 11.41 -6.49
N PHE A 181 1.89 12.48 -5.70
CA PHE A 181 3.15 13.22 -5.67
C PHE A 181 4.25 12.37 -5.02
N ASP A 182 5.41 12.22 -5.67
CA ASP A 182 6.57 11.58 -5.03
C ASP A 182 7.14 12.51 -3.95
N TYR A 183 6.67 12.31 -2.72
CA TYR A 183 7.05 13.08 -1.53
C TYR A 183 8.55 13.00 -1.22
N ASN A 184 9.27 11.96 -1.68
CA ASN A 184 10.72 11.94 -1.52
C ASN A 184 11.40 13.03 -2.36
N LEU A 185 10.77 13.47 -3.46
CA LEU A 185 11.33 14.49 -4.34
C LEU A 185 11.20 15.92 -3.78
N LEU A 186 10.17 16.18 -2.97
CA LEU A 186 9.82 17.49 -2.41
C LEU A 186 10.16 17.67 -0.92
N LYS A 187 10.89 16.72 -0.35
CA LYS A 187 11.17 16.69 1.10
C LYS A 187 11.85 17.92 1.68
N HIS A 188 12.60 18.66 0.87
CA HIS A 188 13.24 19.92 1.26
C HIS A 188 12.22 21.04 1.54
N TRP A 189 10.98 20.94 1.04
CA TRP A 189 9.90 21.88 1.32
C TRP A 189 8.95 21.44 2.44
N HIS A 190 9.13 20.24 3.01
CA HIS A 190 8.18 19.66 3.96
C HIS A 190 7.96 20.54 5.20
N ASP A 191 9.01 21.17 5.72
CA ASP A 191 8.90 22.01 6.93
C ASP A 191 8.01 23.26 6.72
N PHE A 192 7.68 23.60 5.47
CA PHE A 192 6.84 24.74 5.09
C PHE A 192 5.44 24.36 4.59
N THR A 193 5.19 23.06 4.36
CA THR A 193 3.92 22.54 3.84
C THR A 193 3.13 21.74 4.88
N TYR A 194 3.80 21.24 5.92
CA TYR A 194 3.22 20.39 6.95
C TYR A 194 3.01 21.10 8.29
N ARG A 195 1.95 20.71 8.99
CA ARG A 195 1.72 21.07 10.40
C ARG A 195 2.04 19.88 11.28
N VAL A 196 2.73 20.09 12.40
CA VAL A 196 2.91 19.03 13.40
C VAL A 196 1.56 18.75 14.06
N VAL A 197 1.16 17.48 14.09
CA VAL A 197 -0.09 17.06 14.73
C VAL A 197 0.04 17.25 16.23
N SER A 198 -0.95 17.93 16.82
CA SER A 198 -1.10 18.01 18.26
C SER A 198 -2.27 17.16 18.74
N VAL A 199 -2.27 16.84 20.04
CA VAL A 199 -3.39 16.16 20.70
C VAL A 199 -4.68 16.97 20.58
N GLU A 200 -4.59 18.30 20.63
CA GLU A 200 -5.73 19.21 20.49
C GLU A 200 -6.32 19.16 19.08
N ALA A 201 -5.47 19.07 18.05
CA ALA A 201 -5.94 18.94 16.66
C ALA A 201 -6.70 17.62 16.47
N LEU A 202 -6.18 16.51 17.00
CA LEU A 202 -6.88 15.21 16.96
C LEU A 202 -8.21 15.24 17.71
N LYS A 203 -8.25 15.87 18.89
CA LYS A 203 -9.49 16.04 19.69
C LYS A 203 -10.54 16.90 18.98
N ALA A 204 -10.11 17.93 18.27
CA ALA A 204 -11.02 18.81 17.53
C ALA A 204 -11.55 18.14 16.24
N GLY A 205 -10.86 17.11 15.75
CA GLY A 205 -11.05 16.55 14.43
C GLY A 205 -10.26 17.33 13.38
N ILE A 206 -9.79 16.62 12.36
CA ILE A 206 -8.96 17.18 11.30
C ILE A 206 -9.73 17.06 9.98
N ASP A 207 -9.79 18.16 9.24
CA ASP A 207 -10.34 18.21 7.88
C ASP A 207 -9.33 18.93 6.99
N GLY A 208 -8.77 18.23 6.01
CA GLY A 208 -7.76 18.76 5.11
C GLY A 208 -6.34 18.83 5.68
N ASN A 209 -5.46 19.45 4.89
CA ASN A 209 -4.05 19.75 5.18
C ASN A 209 -3.11 18.53 5.25
N SER A 210 -1.81 18.86 5.30
CA SER A 210 -0.71 17.91 5.43
C SER A 210 -0.14 17.96 6.85
N TRP A 211 0.00 16.79 7.46
CA TRP A 211 0.26 16.63 8.88
C TRP A 211 1.44 15.70 9.15
N LEU A 212 2.31 16.11 10.10
CA LEU A 212 3.42 15.30 10.57
C LEU A 212 3.13 14.76 11.98
N VAL A 213 3.19 13.45 12.12
CA VAL A 213 3.20 12.79 13.43
C VAL A 213 4.64 12.46 13.76
N VAL A 214 5.23 13.26 14.63
CA VAL A 214 6.65 13.16 15.01
C VAL A 214 6.84 12.46 16.35
N ASP A 215 5.85 12.60 17.24
CA ASP A 215 5.83 12.05 18.59
C ASP A 215 4.74 10.99 18.76
N THR A 216 4.79 10.27 19.88
CA THR A 216 3.67 9.43 20.32
C THR A 216 2.55 10.30 20.90
N LEU A 217 1.41 10.32 20.23
CA LEU A 217 0.22 11.07 20.61
C LEU A 217 -0.80 10.13 21.22
N GLU A 218 -1.19 10.39 22.48
CA GLU A 218 -2.22 9.61 23.17
C GLU A 218 -3.51 10.42 23.28
N ILE A 219 -4.60 9.88 22.75
CA ILE A 219 -5.93 10.50 22.79
C ILE A 219 -6.93 9.57 23.48
N ASN A 220 -7.82 10.15 24.28
CA ASN A 220 -8.94 9.48 24.91
C ASN A 220 -10.26 10.18 24.55
N CYS A 221 -10.58 10.17 23.26
CA CYS A 221 -11.76 10.81 22.70
C CYS A 221 -12.06 10.20 21.32
N ASP A 222 -13.25 10.48 20.82
CA ASP A 222 -13.57 10.19 19.44
C ASP A 222 -12.71 11.07 18.52
N CYS A 223 -12.21 10.47 17.44
CA CYS A 223 -11.33 11.13 16.51
C CYS A 223 -11.86 10.94 15.10
N HIS A 224 -12.05 12.05 14.39
CA HIS A 224 -12.50 12.07 13.01
C HIS A 224 -11.51 12.86 12.18
N ILE A 225 -10.91 12.20 11.19
CA ILE A 225 -9.92 12.78 10.29
C ILE A 225 -10.45 12.60 8.87
N LYS A 226 -10.51 13.69 8.11
CA LYS A 226 -11.07 13.73 6.76
C LYS A 226 -10.17 14.47 5.80
N ASN A 227 -10.11 14.02 4.55
CA ASN A 227 -9.46 14.73 3.44
C ASN A 227 -8.00 15.14 3.71
N ALA A 228 -7.30 14.41 4.59
CA ALA A 228 -6.03 14.85 5.16
C ALA A 228 -4.88 13.93 4.76
N TYR A 229 -3.68 14.50 4.68
CA TYR A 229 -2.45 13.75 4.46
C TYR A 229 -1.68 13.63 5.78
N PHE A 230 -1.28 12.42 6.15
CA PHE A 230 -0.47 12.13 7.33
C PHE A 230 0.83 11.43 6.95
N ALA A 231 1.95 11.99 7.40
CA ALA A 231 3.22 11.28 7.42
C ALA A 231 3.66 11.06 8.87
N PHE A 232 3.84 9.79 9.23
CA PHE A 232 4.43 9.39 10.49
C PHE A 232 5.93 9.28 10.26
N ILE A 233 6.69 10.09 10.98
CA ILE A 233 8.15 10.13 10.86
C ILE A 233 8.80 9.75 12.18
N GLN A 234 10.01 9.18 12.10
CA GLN A 234 10.77 8.72 13.26
C GLN A 234 9.98 7.69 14.10
N ASN A 235 9.69 8.01 15.37
CA ASN A 235 8.91 7.17 16.30
C ASN A 235 7.48 7.69 16.49
N GLY A 236 6.98 8.52 15.57
CA GLY A 236 5.62 9.03 15.59
C GLY A 236 4.60 7.89 15.68
N SER A 237 3.64 8.01 16.58
CA SER A 237 2.55 7.04 16.70
C SER A 237 1.30 7.70 17.26
N ILE A 238 0.12 7.15 16.95
CA ILE A 238 -1.13 7.58 17.56
C ILE A 238 -1.69 6.39 18.35
N LYS A 239 -1.86 6.59 19.65
CA LYS A 239 -2.60 5.68 20.52
C LYS A 239 -3.96 6.29 20.83
N ALA A 240 -5.01 5.69 20.30
CA ALA A 240 -6.35 6.20 20.49
C ALA A 240 -7.14 5.25 21.37
N THR A 241 -7.61 5.76 22.50
CA THR A 241 -8.64 5.17 23.34
C THR A 241 -9.92 6.00 23.20
N GLY A 242 -11.09 5.40 23.25
CA GLY A 242 -12.34 6.13 22.99
C GLY A 242 -13.45 5.23 22.46
N ASN A 243 -14.48 5.87 21.89
CA ASN A 243 -15.59 5.15 21.30
C ASN A 243 -15.37 4.91 19.80
N SER A 244 -14.94 5.92 19.05
CA SER A 244 -14.72 5.83 17.60
C SER A 244 -13.46 6.50 17.08
N PHE A 245 -12.77 5.84 16.15
CA PHE A 245 -11.70 6.41 15.33
C PHE A 245 -12.06 6.28 13.85
N VAL A 246 -12.11 7.40 13.13
CA VAL A 246 -12.53 7.46 11.73
C VAL A 246 -11.47 8.16 10.87
N LEU A 247 -11.00 7.48 9.83
CA LEU A 247 -10.27 8.06 8.71
C LEU A 247 -11.16 8.04 7.48
N SER A 248 -11.33 9.19 6.82
CA SER A 248 -12.08 9.29 5.57
C SER A 248 -11.34 10.09 4.50
N ASN A 249 -11.18 9.55 3.29
CA ASN A 249 -10.41 10.18 2.20
C ASN A 249 -9.02 10.70 2.64
N CYS A 250 -8.28 9.89 3.39
CA CYS A 250 -6.98 10.22 3.95
C CYS A 250 -5.85 9.46 3.25
N ILE A 251 -4.73 10.14 3.02
CA ILE A 251 -3.48 9.49 2.60
C ILE A 251 -2.59 9.38 3.82
N VAL A 252 -2.19 8.16 4.16
CA VAL A 252 -1.44 7.89 5.39
C VAL A 252 -0.18 7.12 5.08
N TYR A 253 0.98 7.70 5.38
CA TYR A 253 2.28 7.12 5.15
C TYR A 253 2.99 6.73 6.45
N GLY A 254 3.45 5.48 6.50
CA GLY A 254 4.30 4.95 7.57
C GLY A 254 3.59 4.87 8.92
N ALA A 255 2.26 4.85 8.96
CA ALA A 255 1.59 5.01 10.24
C ALA A 255 1.88 3.89 11.22
N ASN A 256 1.90 4.28 12.48
CA ASN A 256 1.97 3.41 13.63
C ASN A 256 0.77 3.75 14.51
N LEU A 257 -0.29 2.94 14.37
CA LEU A 257 -1.57 3.14 15.06
C LEU A 257 -1.77 2.05 16.10
N GLU A 258 -2.02 2.45 17.34
CA GLU A 258 -2.54 1.57 18.40
C GLU A 258 -3.95 2.04 18.76
N LEU A 259 -4.96 1.36 18.20
CA LEU A 259 -6.36 1.73 18.40
C LEU A 259 -6.97 0.78 19.43
N ARG A 260 -7.53 1.33 20.51
CA ARG A 260 -8.32 0.62 21.52
C ARG A 260 -9.69 1.29 21.62
N GLN A 261 -10.53 1.02 20.63
CA GLN A 261 -11.79 1.73 20.40
C GLN A 261 -12.98 0.76 20.49
N ASN A 262 -14.20 1.26 20.48
CA ASN A 262 -15.36 0.40 20.19
C ASN A 262 -15.56 0.27 18.67
N LYS A 263 -15.27 1.32 17.91
CA LYS A 263 -15.38 1.34 16.45
C LYS A 263 -14.16 1.95 15.78
N ALA A 264 -13.62 1.28 14.77
CA ALA A 264 -12.62 1.84 13.85
C ALA A 264 -13.17 1.81 12.42
N LEU A 265 -13.18 2.96 11.74
CA LEU A 265 -13.68 3.11 10.38
C LEU A 265 -12.60 3.75 9.50
N PHE A 266 -12.36 3.11 8.36
CA PHE A 266 -11.48 3.59 7.31
C PHE A 266 -12.30 3.59 6.03
N GLU A 267 -12.55 4.75 5.42
CA GLU A 267 -13.45 4.85 4.28
C GLU A 267 -13.03 5.85 3.20
N GLY A 268 -13.33 5.53 1.95
CA GLY A 268 -13.01 6.38 0.81
C GLY A 268 -11.69 5.97 0.16
N ASN A 269 -11.21 6.78 -0.79
CA ASN A 269 -10.03 6.47 -1.60
C ASN A 269 -8.71 6.65 -0.81
N ASP A 270 -8.66 6.07 0.39
CA ASP A 270 -7.54 6.20 1.28
C ASP A 270 -6.37 5.37 0.74
N LEU A 271 -5.24 6.04 0.52
CA LEU A 271 -3.98 5.36 0.31
C LEU A 271 -3.34 5.13 1.67
N LEU A 272 -3.49 3.93 2.20
CA LEU A 272 -3.05 3.60 3.56
C LEU A 272 -1.84 2.69 3.52
N ARG A 273 -0.69 3.23 3.97
CA ARG A 273 0.55 2.49 4.20
C ARG A 273 0.91 2.54 5.66
N PHE A 274 0.58 1.49 6.41
CA PHE A 274 0.84 1.49 7.84
C PHE A 274 1.02 0.11 8.48
N ASN A 275 1.67 0.14 9.64
CA ASN A 275 1.67 -0.92 10.64
C ASN A 275 0.66 -0.55 11.73
N ALA A 276 -0.34 -1.39 11.98
CA ALA A 276 -1.31 -1.14 13.06
C ALA A 276 -1.50 -2.32 13.99
N GLN A 277 -1.79 -1.97 15.24
CA GLN A 277 -2.38 -2.85 16.22
C GLN A 277 -3.77 -2.29 16.54
N ILE A 278 -4.80 -3.01 16.10
CA ILE A 278 -6.20 -2.60 16.28
C ILE A 278 -6.86 -3.56 17.25
N HIS A 279 -7.33 -3.00 18.35
CA HIS A 279 -8.21 -3.62 19.32
C HIS A 279 -9.54 -2.87 19.28
N SER A 280 -10.61 -3.57 18.93
CA SER A 280 -11.93 -2.96 18.79
C SER A 280 -12.96 -3.82 19.50
N ASN A 281 -13.71 -3.30 20.47
CA ASN A 281 -14.69 -4.17 21.16
C ASN A 281 -15.91 -4.52 20.30
N ASP A 282 -16.18 -3.77 19.22
CA ASP A 282 -17.38 -3.95 18.41
C ASP A 282 -17.08 -4.12 16.92
N GLU A 283 -16.62 -3.07 16.24
CA GLU A 283 -16.54 -3.09 14.77
C GLU A 283 -15.23 -2.49 14.26
N ILE A 284 -14.66 -3.13 13.23
CA ILE A 284 -13.62 -2.57 12.37
C ILE A 284 -14.11 -2.65 10.93
N LEU A 285 -14.13 -1.52 10.24
CA LEU A 285 -14.70 -1.39 8.92
C LEU A 285 -13.73 -0.69 7.97
N PHE A 286 -13.41 -1.37 6.86
CA PHE A 286 -12.70 -0.83 5.72
C PHE A 286 -13.66 -0.78 4.53
N LYS A 287 -13.85 0.40 3.93
CA LYS A 287 -14.70 0.62 2.75
C LYS A 287 -13.98 1.43 1.68
N GLU A 288 -14.03 0.97 0.43
CA GLU A 288 -13.55 1.73 -0.73
C GLU A 288 -12.04 2.09 -0.68
N ASN A 289 -11.25 1.40 0.15
CA ASN A 289 -9.87 1.76 0.43
C ASN A 289 -8.85 1.12 -0.51
N ASN A 290 -7.72 1.81 -0.71
CA ASN A 290 -6.51 1.29 -1.33
C ASN A 290 -5.41 1.11 -0.27
N LEU A 291 -5.36 -0.07 0.33
CA LEU A 291 -4.38 -0.43 1.36
C LEU A 291 -3.10 -0.95 0.69
N ILE A 292 -1.96 -0.28 0.89
CA ILE A 292 -0.67 -0.64 0.27
C ILE A 292 0.39 -0.88 1.34
N ASP A 293 1.13 -1.98 1.25
CA ASP A 293 2.11 -2.40 2.26
C ASP A 293 1.50 -2.41 3.68
N PHE A 294 0.28 -2.90 3.76
CA PHE A 294 -0.52 -2.92 4.97
C PHE A 294 -0.14 -4.10 5.87
N SER A 295 0.26 -3.83 7.11
CA SER A 295 0.46 -4.86 8.12
C SER A 295 -0.39 -4.54 9.33
N CYS A 296 -1.34 -5.41 9.65
CA CYS A 296 -2.26 -5.17 10.74
C CYS A 296 -2.45 -6.41 11.60
N ASN A 297 -2.31 -6.21 12.91
CA ASN A 297 -2.70 -7.20 13.91
C ASN A 297 -4.00 -6.74 14.55
N VAL A 298 -5.06 -7.49 14.30
CA VAL A 298 -6.38 -7.27 14.88
C VAL A 298 -6.60 -8.28 16.00
N THR A 299 -6.82 -7.78 17.22
CA THR A 299 -7.03 -8.62 18.40
C THR A 299 -8.31 -8.24 19.12
N TYR A 300 -9.13 -9.26 19.43
CA TYR A 300 -10.38 -9.12 20.19
C TYR A 300 -11.35 -8.12 19.57
N THR A 301 -12.07 -8.54 18.54
CA THR A 301 -13.14 -7.74 17.94
C THR A 301 -14.38 -8.55 17.68
N ASN A 302 -15.57 -7.96 17.82
CA ASN A 302 -16.77 -8.69 17.42
C ASN A 302 -16.78 -8.87 15.91
N ASN A 303 -16.63 -7.78 15.15
CA ASN A 303 -16.86 -7.78 13.72
C ASN A 303 -15.76 -7.06 12.93
N ILE A 304 -15.35 -7.66 11.82
CA ILE A 304 -14.42 -7.08 10.84
C ILE A 304 -15.07 -7.12 9.47
N TYR A 305 -15.04 -5.98 8.76
CA TYR A 305 -15.60 -5.84 7.44
C TYR A 305 -14.61 -5.17 6.50
N PHE A 306 -14.41 -5.77 5.32
CA PHE A 306 -13.71 -5.17 4.19
C PHE A 306 -14.66 -5.17 3.00
N ASN A 307 -15.03 -3.99 2.52
CA ASN A 307 -15.91 -3.83 1.38
C ASN A 307 -15.19 -2.99 0.32
N ASP A 308 -15.21 -3.46 -0.92
CA ASP A 308 -14.66 -2.74 -2.08
C ASP A 308 -13.22 -2.26 -1.83
N SER A 309 -12.42 -3.09 -1.15
CA SER A 309 -11.08 -2.73 -0.70
C SER A 309 -10.02 -3.44 -1.55
N LYS A 310 -8.97 -2.70 -1.93
CA LYS A 310 -7.79 -3.25 -2.58
C LYS A 310 -6.64 -3.32 -1.58
N LEU A 311 -6.09 -4.51 -1.39
CA LEU A 311 -5.02 -4.81 -0.45
C LEU A 311 -3.78 -5.26 -1.23
N PHE A 312 -2.74 -4.44 -1.21
CA PHE A 312 -1.48 -4.70 -1.89
C PHE A 312 -0.37 -4.97 -0.87
N ASN A 313 0.38 -6.06 -1.05
CA ASN A 313 1.42 -6.54 -0.14
C ASN A 313 0.94 -6.74 1.32
N ALA A 314 -0.37 -6.91 1.51
CA ALA A 314 -0.97 -6.89 2.83
C ALA A 314 -0.66 -8.16 3.65
N THR A 315 -0.49 -7.99 4.96
CA THR A 315 -0.51 -9.07 5.97
C THR A 315 -1.47 -8.69 7.07
N LEU A 316 -2.56 -9.44 7.19
CA LEU A 316 -3.58 -9.23 8.21
C LEU A 316 -3.65 -10.45 9.12
N GLN A 317 -3.31 -10.26 10.39
CA GLN A 317 -3.49 -11.29 11.42
C GLN A 317 -4.73 -10.95 12.24
N ILE A 318 -5.66 -11.90 12.30
CA ILE A 318 -6.93 -11.74 12.99
C ILE A 318 -7.00 -12.78 14.10
N ALA A 319 -7.31 -12.32 15.31
CA ALA A 319 -7.49 -13.17 16.47
C ALA A 319 -8.75 -12.79 17.27
N SER A 320 -9.52 -13.83 17.61
CA SER A 320 -10.66 -13.80 18.52
C SER A 320 -11.77 -12.86 18.06
N GLN A 321 -12.68 -13.39 17.22
CA GLN A 321 -13.79 -12.62 16.68
C GLN A 321 -15.07 -13.42 16.47
N LYS A 322 -16.21 -12.71 16.45
CA LYS A 322 -17.49 -13.31 16.07
C LYS A 322 -17.59 -13.44 14.56
N GLN A 323 -17.25 -12.37 13.83
CA GLN A 323 -17.45 -12.32 12.39
C GLN A 323 -16.31 -11.59 11.65
N ALA A 324 -15.88 -12.16 10.52
CA ALA A 324 -15.05 -11.47 9.54
C ALA A 324 -15.68 -11.61 8.14
N VAL A 325 -15.90 -10.49 7.44
CA VAL A 325 -16.53 -10.47 6.11
C VAL A 325 -15.71 -9.63 5.15
N PHE A 326 -15.48 -10.18 3.98
CA PHE A 326 -14.78 -9.54 2.87
C PHE A 326 -15.69 -9.58 1.64
N VAL A 327 -15.98 -8.42 1.07
CA VAL A 327 -16.87 -8.26 -0.09
C VAL A 327 -16.16 -7.44 -1.16
N ASN A 328 -16.22 -7.88 -2.42
CA ASN A 328 -15.67 -7.17 -3.57
C ASN A 328 -14.20 -6.73 -3.39
N SER A 329 -13.42 -7.51 -2.65
CA SER A 329 -12.08 -7.10 -2.22
C SER A 329 -11.00 -7.80 -3.03
N THR A 330 -9.92 -7.10 -3.32
CA THR A 330 -8.80 -7.63 -4.12
C THR A 330 -7.53 -7.68 -3.27
N PHE A 331 -6.83 -8.81 -3.31
CA PHE A 331 -5.60 -9.08 -2.57
C PHE A 331 -4.49 -9.37 -3.56
N GLU A 332 -3.52 -8.46 -3.66
CA GLU A 332 -2.40 -8.52 -4.60
C GLU A 332 -1.07 -8.41 -3.85
N ASN A 333 -0.01 -8.93 -4.46
CA ASN A 333 1.35 -8.80 -3.93
C ASN A 333 2.36 -8.74 -5.09
N ASP A 334 3.29 -7.78 -5.04
CA ASP A 334 4.45 -7.72 -5.94
C ASP A 334 5.71 -8.37 -5.34
N SER A 335 5.70 -8.58 -4.02
CA SER A 335 6.92 -8.87 -3.30
C SER A 335 7.33 -10.35 -3.44
N TYR A 336 8.57 -10.58 -3.86
CA TYR A 336 9.26 -11.87 -3.74
C TYR A 336 9.57 -12.25 -2.27
N GLN A 337 8.99 -11.57 -1.28
CA GLN A 337 9.23 -11.86 0.13
C GLN A 337 8.64 -13.24 0.47
N LYS A 338 9.55 -14.18 0.72
CA LYS A 338 9.24 -15.59 0.94
C LYS A 338 8.56 -15.78 2.29
N ASN A 339 7.57 -16.66 2.34
CA ASN A 339 6.95 -17.22 3.56
C ASN A 339 6.03 -16.30 4.39
N ASN A 340 5.30 -15.37 3.78
CA ASN A 340 4.24 -14.63 4.48
C ASN A 340 2.84 -15.06 4.04
N VAL A 341 1.92 -15.19 5.01
CA VAL A 341 0.49 -15.39 4.77
C VAL A 341 -0.15 -14.02 4.47
N CYS A 342 -1.11 -13.94 3.55
CA CYS A 342 -1.87 -12.72 3.33
C CYS A 342 -2.89 -12.50 4.46
N LEU A 343 -3.83 -13.43 4.65
CA LEU A 343 -4.81 -13.41 5.74
C LEU A 343 -4.60 -14.60 6.68
N LEU A 344 -4.27 -14.31 7.95
CA LEU A 344 -4.02 -15.31 8.98
C LEU A 344 -5.04 -15.20 10.11
N PHE A 345 -5.83 -16.27 10.29
CA PHE A 345 -6.78 -16.41 11.38
C PHE A 345 -6.17 -17.30 12.47
N ASN A 346 -5.67 -16.67 13.55
CA ASN A 346 -4.88 -17.36 14.57
C ASN A 346 -5.71 -18.03 15.66
N ASN A 347 -6.92 -17.55 15.92
CA ASN A 347 -7.80 -18.00 17.00
C ASN A 347 -9.21 -18.31 16.47
N ARG A 348 -10.09 -18.77 17.39
CA ARG A 348 -11.47 -19.07 17.07
C ARG A 348 -12.19 -17.85 16.47
N SER A 349 -12.89 -18.13 15.37
CA SER A 349 -13.62 -17.17 14.55
C SER A 349 -14.99 -17.75 14.27
N ASP A 350 -16.08 -17.25 14.86
CA ASP A 350 -17.37 -17.95 14.77
C ASP A 350 -17.92 -18.01 13.33
N PHE A 351 -17.71 -16.96 12.54
CA PHE A 351 -18.14 -16.87 11.14
C PHE A 351 -17.14 -16.11 10.28
N ILE A 352 -16.77 -16.66 9.13
CA ILE A 352 -15.92 -16.00 8.13
C ILE A 352 -16.58 -16.09 6.77
N LYS A 353 -16.69 -14.96 6.05
CA LYS A 353 -17.23 -14.91 4.69
C LYS A 353 -16.33 -14.14 3.73
N PHE A 354 -16.11 -14.71 2.56
CA PHE A 354 -15.55 -14.06 1.39
C PHE A 354 -16.57 -14.07 0.26
N ASP A 355 -16.83 -12.91 -0.35
CA ASP A 355 -17.85 -12.73 -1.37
C ASP A 355 -17.30 -11.86 -2.50
N ASN A 356 -17.21 -12.41 -3.71
CA ASN A 356 -16.67 -11.73 -4.88
C ASN A 356 -15.25 -11.16 -4.66
N CYS A 357 -14.36 -11.94 -4.03
CA CYS A 357 -12.99 -11.54 -3.74
C CYS A 357 -11.98 -12.13 -4.74
N ASN A 358 -10.95 -11.36 -5.07
CA ASN A 358 -9.86 -11.78 -5.95
C ASN A 358 -8.55 -11.89 -5.17
N PHE A 359 -7.84 -13.00 -5.34
CA PHE A 359 -6.55 -13.27 -4.71
C PHE A 359 -5.51 -13.56 -5.77
N PHE A 360 -4.47 -12.73 -5.79
CA PHE A 360 -3.27 -12.87 -6.60
C PHE A 360 -2.05 -12.69 -5.70
N THR A 361 -1.68 -13.75 -4.99
CA THR A 361 -0.64 -13.70 -3.96
C THR A 361 0.52 -14.66 -4.28
N PRO A 362 1.34 -14.36 -5.31
CA PRO A 362 2.45 -15.23 -5.71
C PRO A 362 3.43 -15.49 -4.56
N ASN A 363 3.80 -16.76 -4.38
CA ASN A 363 4.71 -17.24 -3.33
C ASN A 363 4.22 -17.02 -1.89
N ARG A 364 2.91 -16.79 -1.71
CA ARG A 364 2.27 -16.55 -0.42
C ARG A 364 0.98 -17.35 -0.28
N ILE A 365 0.72 -17.85 0.93
CA ILE A 365 -0.58 -18.44 1.26
C ILE A 365 -1.59 -17.29 1.29
N ALA A 366 -2.69 -17.40 0.54
CA ALA A 366 -3.72 -16.37 0.54
C ALA A 366 -4.47 -16.39 1.88
N LEU A 367 -4.96 -17.56 2.30
CA LEU A 367 -5.76 -17.72 3.51
C LEU A 367 -5.20 -18.85 4.38
N MET A 368 -4.92 -18.56 5.66
CA MET A 368 -4.52 -19.57 6.63
C MET A 368 -5.37 -19.51 7.90
N PHE A 369 -5.90 -20.67 8.30
CA PHE A 369 -6.75 -20.83 9.47
C PHE A 369 -6.07 -21.78 10.46
N LYS A 370 -5.53 -21.21 11.56
CA LYS A 370 -4.86 -21.96 12.64
C LYS A 370 -5.76 -22.29 13.84
N GLY A 371 -6.83 -21.52 14.03
CA GLY A 371 -7.82 -21.75 15.08
C GLY A 371 -9.04 -22.53 14.57
N GLU A 372 -9.85 -23.03 15.51
CA GLU A 372 -11.16 -23.61 15.20
C GLU A 372 -12.03 -22.58 14.47
N THR A 373 -12.41 -22.89 13.23
CA THR A 373 -13.34 -22.07 12.44
C THR A 373 -14.66 -22.85 12.34
N PRO A 374 -15.68 -22.53 13.16
CA PRO A 374 -16.93 -23.26 13.14
C PRO A 374 -17.64 -23.15 11.80
N PHE A 375 -17.60 -21.98 11.15
CA PHE A 375 -18.31 -21.73 9.90
C PHE A 375 -17.55 -20.81 8.93
N LEU A 376 -17.35 -21.28 7.69
CA LEU A 376 -16.70 -20.55 6.61
C LEU A 376 -17.54 -20.55 5.32
N GLU A 377 -17.65 -19.38 4.71
CA GLU A 377 -18.25 -19.19 3.38
C GLU A 377 -17.26 -18.53 2.41
N ILE A 378 -17.12 -19.09 1.21
CA ILE A 378 -16.38 -18.50 0.09
C ILE A 378 -17.27 -18.54 -1.14
N PHE A 379 -17.67 -17.37 -1.65
CA PHE A 379 -18.58 -17.24 -2.78
C PHE A 379 -17.98 -16.38 -3.88
N ASP A 380 -18.13 -16.84 -5.12
CA ASP A 380 -17.84 -16.06 -6.32
C ASP A 380 -16.40 -15.48 -6.32
N CYS A 381 -15.46 -16.19 -5.68
CA CYS A 381 -14.07 -15.75 -5.53
C CYS A 381 -13.16 -16.29 -6.63
N HIS A 382 -11.99 -15.67 -6.79
CA HIS A 382 -10.95 -16.11 -7.71
C HIS A 382 -9.59 -16.16 -7.01
N PHE A 383 -8.92 -17.31 -7.07
CA PHE A 383 -7.57 -17.54 -6.56
C PHE A 383 -6.65 -17.89 -7.73
N GLU A 384 -5.75 -16.99 -8.09
CA GLU A 384 -4.80 -17.17 -9.18
C GLU A 384 -3.36 -17.02 -8.69
N ASN A 385 -2.48 -17.95 -9.09
CA ASN A 385 -1.06 -17.93 -8.76
C ASN A 385 -0.78 -17.74 -7.25
N CYS A 386 -1.62 -18.29 -6.39
CA CYS A 386 -1.46 -18.27 -4.94
C CYS A 386 -0.66 -19.50 -4.45
N GLY A 387 -0.21 -19.49 -3.19
CA GLY A 387 0.54 -20.59 -2.56
C GLY A 387 2.05 -20.44 -2.67
N ASN A 388 2.82 -21.40 -2.13
CA ASN A 388 4.28 -21.27 -1.99
C ASN A 388 5.03 -22.63 -2.06
N ASP A 389 5.94 -22.81 -3.00
CA ASP A 389 6.71 -24.06 -3.15
C ASP A 389 8.05 -24.11 -2.39
N TYR A 390 8.44 -23.04 -1.69
CA TYR A 390 9.77 -22.90 -1.08
C TYR A 390 9.94 -23.58 0.28
N SER A 391 8.90 -24.16 0.87
CA SER A 391 8.98 -24.85 2.17
C SER A 391 8.44 -26.27 2.07
N ASP A 392 8.94 -27.18 2.91
CA ASP A 392 8.46 -28.56 2.99
C ASP A 392 7.10 -28.69 3.72
N ASN A 393 6.52 -27.57 4.16
CA ASN A 393 5.26 -27.49 4.87
C ASN A 393 4.07 -27.12 3.95
N PHE A 394 2.86 -27.29 4.49
CA PHE A 394 1.55 -27.14 3.85
C PHE A 394 1.33 -25.71 3.30
N ASN A 395 1.56 -25.51 1.99
CA ASN A 395 1.61 -24.18 1.38
C ASN A 395 0.65 -24.00 0.20
N SER A 396 -0.61 -24.40 0.39
CA SER A 396 -1.71 -24.17 -0.56
C SER A 396 -2.11 -22.70 -0.66
N ALA A 397 -2.93 -22.35 -1.65
CA ALA A 397 -3.62 -21.05 -1.64
C ALA A 397 -4.46 -20.87 -0.36
N ILE A 398 -5.16 -21.93 0.07
CA ILE A 398 -5.96 -21.96 1.30
C ILE A 398 -5.52 -23.12 2.21
N VAL A 399 -5.22 -22.82 3.47
CA VAL A 399 -4.72 -23.80 4.46
C VAL A 399 -5.61 -23.82 5.70
N PHE A 400 -6.18 -24.98 6.01
CA PHE A 400 -6.96 -25.24 7.21
C PHE A 400 -6.27 -26.24 8.13
N THR A 401 -6.08 -25.85 9.39
CA THR A 401 -5.62 -26.77 10.44
C THR A 401 -6.78 -27.59 11.02
N GLU A 402 -7.88 -26.92 11.38
CA GLU A 402 -9.11 -27.55 11.87
C GLU A 402 -10.33 -26.75 11.37
N LEU A 403 -11.26 -27.44 10.71
CA LEU A 403 -12.43 -26.79 10.09
C LEU A 403 -13.69 -27.65 10.27
N SER A 404 -14.73 -27.10 10.91
CA SER A 404 -15.95 -27.86 11.20
C SER A 404 -16.97 -27.79 10.05
N GLU A 405 -17.39 -26.58 9.66
CA GLU A 405 -18.35 -26.33 8.58
C GLU A 405 -17.77 -25.37 7.53
N PHE A 406 -17.93 -25.72 6.26
CA PHE A 406 -17.55 -24.83 5.16
C PHE A 406 -18.43 -25.00 3.92
N LEU A 407 -18.61 -23.89 3.21
CA LEU A 407 -19.23 -23.84 1.90
C LEU A 407 -18.36 -22.98 0.98
N ILE A 408 -17.74 -23.63 -0.01
CA ILE A 408 -17.02 -22.96 -1.10
C ILE A 408 -17.86 -23.11 -2.35
N LYS A 409 -18.25 -22.00 -2.97
CA LYS A 409 -19.15 -22.03 -4.11
C LYS A 409 -18.82 -21.02 -5.19
N ASN A 410 -19.04 -21.40 -6.45
CA ASN A 410 -18.79 -20.57 -7.63
C ASN A 410 -17.35 -19.98 -7.66
N THR A 411 -16.37 -20.68 -7.10
CA THR A 411 -15.01 -20.17 -6.93
C THR A 411 -14.07 -20.78 -7.95
N ILE A 412 -13.17 -19.97 -8.50
CA ILE A 412 -12.16 -20.41 -9.47
C ILE A 412 -10.79 -20.46 -8.78
N PHE A 413 -10.11 -21.59 -8.90
CA PHE A 413 -8.74 -21.81 -8.50
C PHE A 413 -7.90 -22.09 -9.74
N LYS A 414 -6.89 -21.25 -9.99
CA LYS A 414 -6.12 -21.27 -11.23
C LYS A 414 -4.63 -21.15 -10.97
N ASN A 415 -3.85 -22.12 -11.45
CA ASN A 415 -2.38 -22.07 -11.44
C ASN A 415 -1.75 -21.83 -10.06
N ASN A 416 -2.42 -22.23 -8.98
CA ASN A 416 -1.84 -22.12 -7.65
C ASN A 416 -0.69 -23.14 -7.45
N LEU A 417 0.25 -22.79 -6.58
CA LEU A 417 1.51 -23.48 -6.37
C LEU A 417 1.58 -24.08 -4.96
N SER A 418 1.82 -25.39 -4.85
CA SER A 418 2.14 -26.08 -3.60
C SER A 418 2.68 -27.48 -3.86
N LYS A 419 3.53 -27.98 -2.94
CA LYS A 419 3.94 -29.39 -2.87
C LYS A 419 2.86 -30.34 -2.34
N LYS A 420 1.84 -29.84 -1.62
CA LYS A 420 0.74 -30.64 -1.00
C LYS A 420 -0.54 -29.83 -1.01
N GLY A 421 -1.47 -30.15 -1.93
CA GLY A 421 -2.70 -29.37 -2.16
C GLY A 421 -2.38 -28.02 -2.79
N LYS A 422 -2.43 -27.90 -4.11
CA LYS A 422 -2.14 -26.62 -4.82
C LYS A 422 -3.13 -25.52 -4.43
N ASP A 423 -4.40 -25.89 -4.37
CA ASP A 423 -5.49 -24.94 -4.16
C ASP A 423 -5.93 -24.94 -2.69
N ILE A 424 -6.24 -26.12 -2.14
CA ILE A 424 -6.81 -26.25 -0.80
C ILE A 424 -6.12 -27.38 -0.04
N TYR A 425 -5.63 -27.09 1.17
CA TYR A 425 -5.18 -28.09 2.13
C TYR A 425 -6.02 -28.04 3.40
N ILE A 426 -6.51 -29.21 3.81
CA ILE A 426 -7.25 -29.41 5.05
C ILE A 426 -6.56 -30.52 5.86
N ALA A 427 -5.99 -30.15 7.02
CA ALA A 427 -5.38 -31.11 7.93
C ALA A 427 -6.46 -32.02 8.53
N VAL A 428 -7.40 -31.45 9.27
CA VAL A 428 -8.47 -32.19 9.92
C VAL A 428 -9.79 -31.44 9.76
N THR A 429 -10.86 -32.18 9.47
CA THR A 429 -12.22 -31.62 9.55
C THR A 429 -12.89 -31.96 10.87
N GLY A 430 -13.82 -31.14 11.35
CA GLY A 430 -14.60 -31.39 12.56
C GLY A 430 -15.71 -32.43 12.36
N TYR A 431 -16.19 -33.02 13.46
CA TYR A 431 -17.23 -34.07 13.46
C TYR A 431 -18.65 -33.61 13.10
N LYS A 432 -18.89 -32.30 12.97
CA LYS A 432 -20.20 -31.72 12.71
C LYS A 432 -20.07 -30.58 11.71
N GLY A 433 -21.14 -30.31 10.98
CA GLY A 433 -21.22 -29.21 10.03
C GLY A 433 -21.08 -29.67 8.58
N LYS A 434 -21.78 -28.95 7.69
CA LYS A 434 -21.78 -29.18 6.24
C LYS A 434 -20.38 -28.92 5.65
N LYS A 435 -19.88 -29.81 4.78
CA LYS A 435 -18.56 -29.66 4.15
C LYS A 435 -18.73 -29.70 2.63
N SER A 436 -18.97 -28.55 2.01
CA SER A 436 -19.42 -28.50 0.62
C SER A 436 -18.51 -27.67 -0.28
N ILE A 437 -18.17 -28.21 -1.44
CA ILE A 437 -17.54 -27.49 -2.55
C ILE A 437 -18.46 -27.61 -3.76
N GLU A 438 -19.02 -26.50 -4.23
CA GLU A 438 -20.08 -26.49 -5.24
C GLU A 438 -19.74 -25.55 -6.41
N LYS A 439 -19.92 -25.99 -7.65
CA LYS A 439 -19.75 -25.13 -8.85
C LYS A 439 -18.37 -24.45 -8.95
N CYS A 440 -17.34 -25.08 -8.40
CA CYS A 440 -15.97 -24.56 -8.41
C CYS A 440 -15.18 -25.11 -9.59
N GLN A 441 -14.15 -24.37 -10.00
CA GLN A 441 -13.23 -24.77 -11.06
C GLN A 441 -11.81 -24.84 -10.50
N PHE A 442 -11.13 -25.96 -10.70
CA PHE A 442 -9.74 -26.19 -10.31
C PHE A 442 -8.93 -26.45 -11.57
N ILE A 443 -8.13 -25.46 -11.99
CA ILE A 443 -7.52 -25.42 -13.31
C ILE A 443 -6.01 -25.20 -13.18
N GLN A 444 -5.24 -26.17 -13.67
CA GLN A 444 -3.79 -26.05 -13.77
C GLN A 444 -3.39 -26.03 -15.25
N SER A 445 -2.72 -24.96 -15.68
CA SER A 445 -2.28 -24.76 -17.07
C SER A 445 -1.23 -25.79 -17.51
N ILE A 446 -0.43 -26.28 -16.57
CA ILE A 446 0.65 -27.23 -16.83
C ILE A 446 0.13 -28.63 -16.52
N LYS A 447 0.24 -29.54 -17.49
CA LYS A 447 -0.03 -30.96 -17.25
C LYS A 447 1.03 -31.51 -16.28
N PRO A 448 0.64 -32.32 -15.29
CA PRO A 448 1.58 -32.95 -14.39
C PRO A 448 2.57 -33.81 -15.18
N THR A 449 3.85 -33.74 -14.78
CA THR A 449 4.95 -34.51 -15.39
C THR A 449 5.30 -35.76 -14.58
N SER A 450 4.78 -35.85 -13.35
CA SER A 450 4.93 -36.99 -12.46
C SER A 450 4.05 -38.18 -12.89
N SER A 451 4.28 -39.35 -12.26
CA SER A 451 3.44 -40.51 -12.49
C SER A 451 2.00 -40.22 -12.06
N TRP A 452 1.03 -40.93 -12.64
CA TRP A 452 -0.39 -40.71 -12.32
C TRP A 452 -0.70 -40.87 -10.83
N GLU A 453 -0.02 -41.80 -10.16
CA GLU A 453 -0.09 -42.00 -8.70
C GLU A 453 0.54 -40.85 -7.91
N GLU A 454 1.77 -40.44 -8.27
CA GLU A 454 2.46 -39.32 -7.61
C GLU A 454 1.67 -38.01 -7.78
N PHE A 455 1.08 -37.82 -8.95
CA PHE A 455 0.22 -36.68 -9.25
C PHE A 455 -0.99 -36.63 -8.32
N GLY A 456 -1.70 -37.76 -8.15
CA GLY A 456 -2.82 -37.85 -7.22
C GLY A 456 -2.39 -37.66 -5.75
N LYS A 457 -1.25 -38.22 -5.36
CA LYS A 457 -0.80 -38.28 -3.96
C LYS A 457 -0.22 -36.96 -3.45
N ASN A 458 0.62 -36.31 -4.24
CA ASN A 458 1.43 -35.16 -3.80
C ASN A 458 1.12 -33.87 -4.58
N GLU A 459 0.84 -33.94 -5.87
CA GLU A 459 0.58 -32.75 -6.71
C GLU A 459 -0.91 -32.42 -6.93
N ASN A 460 -1.78 -32.94 -6.06
CA ASN A 460 -3.22 -32.67 -6.08
C ASN A 460 -3.54 -31.21 -5.80
N SER A 461 -4.71 -30.77 -6.27
CA SER A 461 -5.28 -29.45 -5.98
C SER A 461 -5.94 -29.40 -4.62
N ILE A 462 -6.60 -30.47 -4.21
CA ILE A 462 -7.28 -30.55 -2.92
C ILE A 462 -6.70 -31.71 -2.11
N TYR A 463 -6.30 -31.42 -0.87
CA TYR A 463 -5.75 -32.41 0.05
C TYR A 463 -6.52 -32.44 1.36
N PHE A 464 -7.03 -33.62 1.73
CA PHE A 464 -7.57 -33.90 3.06
C PHE A 464 -6.68 -34.90 3.78
N SER A 465 -6.06 -34.50 4.90
CA SER A 465 -5.29 -35.44 5.72
C SER A 465 -6.23 -36.34 6.54
N LYS A 466 -7.32 -35.77 7.07
CA LYS A 466 -8.36 -36.53 7.77
C LYS A 466 -9.73 -35.87 7.64
N VAL A 467 -10.73 -36.65 7.23
CA VAL A 467 -12.13 -36.25 7.23
C VAL A 467 -12.86 -36.93 8.38
N ASN A 468 -13.18 -36.17 9.44
CA ASN A 468 -14.05 -36.65 10.50
C ASN A 468 -15.51 -36.43 10.08
N ASP A 469 -16.31 -37.48 10.18
CA ASP A 469 -17.70 -37.50 9.69
C ASP A 469 -17.83 -37.05 8.22
N SER A 470 -17.49 -37.97 7.34
CA SER A 470 -17.56 -37.83 5.90
C SER A 470 -18.99 -37.63 5.36
N ARG A 471 -20.05 -37.90 6.14
CA ARG A 471 -21.45 -37.89 5.64
C ARG A 471 -21.87 -36.56 5.03
N ASP A 472 -21.27 -35.49 5.51
CA ASP A 472 -21.57 -34.13 5.11
C ASP A 472 -20.58 -33.57 4.07
N LEU A 473 -19.58 -34.38 3.63
CA LEU A 473 -18.63 -34.01 2.59
C LEU A 473 -19.25 -34.16 1.20
N LYS A 474 -19.40 -33.05 0.49
CA LYS A 474 -20.00 -33.00 -0.84
C LYS A 474 -19.20 -32.16 -1.82
N PHE A 475 -19.04 -32.70 -3.01
CA PHE A 475 -18.54 -32.04 -4.20
C PHE A 475 -19.65 -32.06 -5.24
N LYS A 476 -20.09 -30.89 -5.68
CA LYS A 476 -21.22 -30.78 -6.60
C LYS A 476 -20.93 -29.84 -7.76
N ASP A 477 -21.20 -30.27 -8.99
CA ASP A 477 -21.10 -29.45 -10.20
C ASP A 477 -19.67 -28.84 -10.39
N ASN A 478 -18.63 -29.51 -9.88
CA ASN A 478 -17.25 -29.00 -9.93
C ASN A 478 -16.51 -29.44 -11.21
N ILE A 479 -15.54 -28.64 -11.63
CA ILE A 479 -14.68 -28.93 -12.79
C ILE A 479 -13.22 -29.02 -12.32
N PHE A 480 -12.55 -30.12 -12.63
CA PHE A 480 -11.14 -30.36 -12.36
C PHE A 480 -10.40 -30.55 -13.68
N ILE A 481 -9.38 -29.73 -13.94
CA ILE A 481 -8.56 -29.80 -15.15
C ILE A 481 -7.09 -29.82 -14.72
N ASN A 482 -6.41 -30.93 -15.02
CA ASN A 482 -5.02 -31.19 -14.58
C ASN A 482 -4.87 -30.99 -13.06
N SER A 483 -5.88 -31.43 -12.29
CA SER A 483 -6.02 -31.11 -10.87
C SER A 483 -6.50 -32.34 -10.08
N GLY A 484 -5.60 -32.99 -9.35
CA GLY A 484 -5.95 -34.17 -8.54
C GLY A 484 -6.69 -33.84 -7.23
N ILE A 485 -7.28 -34.86 -6.61
CA ILE A 485 -7.83 -34.80 -5.25
C ILE A 485 -7.18 -35.91 -4.41
N CYS A 486 -6.74 -35.60 -3.20
CA CYS A 486 -6.19 -36.57 -2.26
C CYS A 486 -7.01 -36.60 -0.97
N ILE A 487 -7.51 -37.79 -0.60
CA ILE A 487 -8.23 -38.03 0.64
C ILE A 487 -7.53 -39.15 1.41
N MET A 488 -6.73 -38.80 2.41
CA MET A 488 -5.91 -39.78 3.12
C MET A 488 -6.75 -40.67 4.03
N HIS A 489 -7.66 -40.09 4.82
CA HIS A 489 -8.45 -40.84 5.80
C HIS A 489 -9.90 -40.36 5.84
N LEU A 490 -10.86 -41.28 5.67
CA LEU A 490 -12.29 -41.05 5.85
C LEU A 490 -12.77 -41.87 7.07
N ASP A 491 -13.26 -41.21 8.12
CA ASP A 491 -13.73 -41.88 9.33
C ASP A 491 -15.16 -42.46 9.17
N ARG A 492 -15.32 -43.68 9.68
CA ARG A 492 -16.55 -44.40 10.12
C ARG A 492 -17.69 -44.66 9.11
N TRP A 493 -17.87 -43.87 8.05
CA TRP A 493 -18.92 -44.07 7.03
C TRP A 493 -18.41 -43.61 5.66
N ILE A 494 -18.78 -44.26 4.57
CA ILE A 494 -18.54 -43.73 3.23
C ILE A 494 -19.91 -43.26 2.73
N PRO A 495 -20.18 -41.95 2.68
CA PRO A 495 -21.46 -41.48 2.16
C PRO A 495 -21.67 -41.91 0.71
N GLN A 496 -22.93 -42.12 0.38
CA GLN A 496 -23.38 -42.14 -1.00
C GLN A 496 -23.24 -40.72 -1.58
N GLU A 497 -22.80 -40.63 -2.83
CA GLU A 497 -22.74 -39.37 -3.61
C GLU A 497 -21.82 -38.27 -3.02
N ILE A 498 -20.57 -38.61 -2.65
CA ILE A 498 -19.55 -37.59 -2.34
C ILE A 498 -19.38 -36.62 -3.52
N PHE A 499 -19.33 -37.15 -4.73
CA PHE A 499 -19.17 -36.39 -5.96
C PHE A 499 -20.45 -36.48 -6.79
N SER A 500 -20.97 -35.32 -7.20
CA SER A 500 -22.19 -35.21 -8.00
C SER A 500 -22.00 -34.24 -9.15
N ASN A 501 -22.28 -34.68 -10.38
CA ASN A 501 -22.14 -33.88 -11.62
C ASN A 501 -20.75 -33.25 -11.82
N CYS A 502 -19.70 -33.86 -11.30
CA CYS A 502 -18.33 -33.33 -11.44
C CYS A 502 -17.70 -33.75 -12.77
N ILE A 503 -16.84 -32.90 -13.31
CA ILE A 503 -16.04 -33.18 -14.52
C ILE A 503 -14.57 -33.28 -14.12
N PHE A 504 -13.94 -34.42 -14.42
CA PHE A 504 -12.54 -34.68 -14.16
C PHE A 504 -11.78 -34.84 -15.48
N LYS A 505 -10.92 -33.88 -15.83
CA LYS A 505 -10.06 -33.94 -17.02
C LYS A 505 -8.63 -34.06 -16.57
N TYR A 506 -7.97 -35.17 -16.89
CA TYR A 506 -6.61 -35.45 -16.42
C TYR A 506 -6.45 -35.23 -14.91
N SER A 507 -7.39 -35.73 -14.11
CA SER A 507 -7.54 -35.38 -12.71
C SER A 507 -7.86 -36.64 -11.88
N PRO A 508 -6.84 -37.30 -11.29
CA PRO A 508 -7.02 -38.49 -10.47
C PRO A 508 -7.58 -38.15 -9.10
N ILE A 509 -8.26 -39.13 -8.51
CA ILE A 509 -8.63 -39.12 -7.09
C ILE A 509 -7.80 -40.18 -6.39
N TYR A 510 -6.92 -39.75 -5.48
CA TYR A 510 -6.12 -40.64 -4.65
C TYR A 510 -6.76 -40.79 -3.28
N THR A 511 -6.85 -42.02 -2.78
CA THR A 511 -7.42 -42.30 -1.45
C THR A 511 -6.78 -43.51 -0.79
N LYS A 512 -6.55 -43.47 0.52
CA LYS A 512 -6.20 -44.69 1.29
C LYS A 512 -7.42 -45.44 1.80
N THR A 513 -8.56 -44.76 1.87
CA THR A 513 -9.82 -45.39 2.27
C THR A 513 -10.53 -45.90 1.02
N GLN A 514 -11.12 -47.08 1.09
CA GLN A 514 -11.88 -47.61 -0.04
C GLN A 514 -13.11 -46.72 -0.29
N ILE A 515 -13.23 -46.14 -1.48
CA ILE A 515 -14.40 -45.38 -1.92
C ILE A 515 -15.19 -46.26 -2.89
N SER A 516 -16.49 -46.46 -2.66
CA SER A 516 -17.35 -47.26 -3.54
C SER A 516 -17.73 -46.47 -4.80
N ALA A 517 -18.19 -47.17 -5.85
CA ALA A 517 -18.70 -46.51 -7.06
C ALA A 517 -19.90 -45.60 -6.76
N GLU A 518 -20.69 -45.92 -5.72
CA GLU A 518 -21.83 -45.11 -5.26
C GLU A 518 -21.44 -43.72 -4.72
N ALA A 519 -20.16 -43.49 -4.44
CA ALA A 519 -19.68 -42.15 -4.09
C ALA A 519 -19.71 -41.18 -5.28
N PHE A 520 -19.95 -41.66 -6.51
CA PHE A 520 -19.95 -40.86 -7.73
C PHE A 520 -21.32 -40.93 -8.41
N CYS A 521 -22.00 -39.79 -8.48
CA CYS A 521 -23.27 -39.61 -9.16
C CYS A 521 -23.07 -38.70 -10.37
N ASN A 522 -23.38 -39.18 -11.58
CA ASN A 522 -23.31 -38.41 -12.84
C ASN A 522 -21.97 -37.69 -13.10
N CYS A 523 -20.84 -38.26 -12.66
CA CYS A 523 -19.51 -37.68 -12.88
C CYS A 523 -18.93 -38.13 -14.23
N ASN A 524 -18.23 -37.22 -14.92
CA ASN A 524 -17.53 -37.49 -16.17
C ASN A 524 -16.01 -37.53 -15.95
N PHE A 525 -15.32 -38.52 -16.53
CA PHE A 525 -13.89 -38.72 -16.41
C PHE A 525 -13.20 -38.80 -17.79
N GLU A 526 -12.29 -37.86 -18.06
CA GLU A 526 -11.49 -37.74 -19.28
C GLU A 526 -9.99 -37.95 -18.95
N ASN A 527 -9.61 -39.16 -18.52
CA ASN A 527 -8.29 -39.45 -17.92
C ASN A 527 -7.30 -40.24 -18.82
N SER A 528 -7.50 -40.26 -20.13
CA SER A 528 -6.59 -40.90 -21.10
C SER A 528 -6.17 -42.32 -20.74
N SER A 529 -7.14 -43.18 -20.44
CA SER A 529 -6.95 -44.60 -20.10
C SER A 529 -6.31 -44.88 -18.73
N ASN A 530 -6.03 -43.86 -17.92
CA ASN A 530 -5.57 -44.04 -16.54
C ASN A 530 -6.75 -44.33 -15.59
N PRO A 531 -6.51 -45.00 -14.45
CA PRO A 531 -7.55 -45.23 -13.45
C PRO A 531 -8.03 -43.90 -12.86
N ASN A 532 -9.34 -43.75 -12.71
CA ASN A 532 -9.95 -42.55 -12.12
C ASN A 532 -9.66 -42.42 -10.62
N ILE A 533 -9.58 -43.57 -9.93
CA ILE A 533 -9.36 -43.68 -8.50
C ILE A 533 -8.09 -44.50 -8.29
N ILE A 534 -7.15 -43.95 -7.52
CA ILE A 534 -5.88 -44.57 -7.15
C ILE A 534 -5.94 -44.92 -5.66
N LYS A 535 -5.55 -46.15 -5.33
CA LYS A 535 -5.60 -46.67 -3.97
C LYS A 535 -4.19 -47.06 -3.52
N ASP A 536 -3.85 -46.65 -2.29
CA ASP A 536 -2.62 -47.08 -1.59
C ASP A 536 -2.73 -48.53 -1.07
#